data_AF-A0A7C1KH04-F1
#
_entry.id   AF-A0A7C1KH04-F1
#
_cell.length_a   1.000
_cell.length_b   1.000
_cell.length_c   1.000
_cell.angle_alpha   90.00
_cell.angle_beta   90.00
_cell.angle_gamma   90.00
#
_symmetry.space_group_name_H-M   'P 1'
#
loop_
_entity.id
_entity.type
_entity.pdbx_description
1 polymer ?
#
loop_
_entity_poly.entity_id
_entity_poly.type
_entity_poly.pdbx_seq_one_letter_code
_entity_poly.pdbx_strand_id
1 'polypeptide(L)'
;MNTLHPFLMFAQQKAGSEGISQGNMILIVLAFVAVLIILVFLFVFFSFIRLWIQALLTKADIGMGTLIGMKLRNVDYAMIVRQKIALVQAGVKVTTQDLESHYLARGNVPKTATAVIAAHKAGLELPWKTAAAIDLAGRDILEAVRTSVNPKVI
;
A
#
# COMPACT_ATOMS: atom_id res chain seq x y z
N MET A 1 -42.72 16.24 -68.63
CA MET A 1 -42.08 14.92 -68.45
C MET A 1 -40.80 15.14 -67.66
N ASN A 2 -40.67 14.40 -66.55
CA ASN A 2 -39.78 14.61 -65.39
C ASN A 2 -38.29 14.89 -65.70
N THR A 3 -37.78 16.01 -65.18
CA THR A 3 -36.34 16.29 -65.06
C THR A 3 -36.02 16.76 -63.65
N LEU A 4 -36.09 15.89 -62.65
CA LEU A 4 -35.47 16.12 -61.34
C LEU A 4 -35.16 14.73 -60.78
N HIS A 5 -33.89 14.38 -60.55
CA HIS A 5 -33.37 13.39 -59.57
C HIS A 5 -31.89 12.95 -59.82
N PRO A 6 -30.90 13.85 -59.98
CA PRO A 6 -29.50 13.51 -59.63
C PRO A 6 -29.09 14.02 -58.24
N PHE A 7 -29.70 15.12 -57.77
CA PHE A 7 -29.26 15.79 -56.53
C PHE A 7 -29.66 15.04 -55.26
N LEU A 8 -30.75 14.26 -55.30
CA LEU A 8 -31.21 13.45 -54.16
C LEU A 8 -30.42 12.14 -53.98
N MET A 9 -29.66 11.68 -54.99
CA MET A 9 -28.73 10.55 -54.82
C MET A 9 -27.45 10.96 -54.07
N PHE A 10 -26.94 12.17 -54.30
CA PHE A 10 -25.73 12.66 -53.59
C PHE A 10 -26.00 13.04 -52.13
N ALA A 11 -27.24 13.43 -51.79
CA ALA A 11 -27.64 13.66 -50.41
C ALA A 11 -27.77 12.35 -49.60
N GLN A 12 -27.94 11.20 -50.25
CA GLN A 12 -28.11 9.91 -49.57
C GLN A 12 -26.78 9.19 -49.30
N GLN A 13 -25.68 9.55 -49.97
CA GLN A 13 -24.38 8.90 -49.77
C GLN A 13 -23.65 9.36 -48.49
N LYS A 14 -24.07 10.48 -47.88
CA LYS A 14 -23.52 11.00 -46.62
C LYS A 14 -24.45 10.81 -45.41
N ALA A 15 -25.44 9.93 -45.54
CA ALA A 15 -26.34 9.50 -44.46
C ALA A 15 -26.24 7.97 -44.23
N GLY A 16 -25.20 7.34 -44.76
CA GLY A 16 -24.87 5.95 -44.49
C GLY A 16 -24.19 5.81 -43.14
N SER A 17 -25.00 5.71 -42.08
CA SER A 17 -24.68 4.95 -40.87
C SER A 17 -23.26 5.16 -40.32
N GLU A 18 -23.06 6.24 -39.55
CA GLU A 18 -22.25 6.16 -38.31
C GLU A 18 -22.98 5.29 -37.26
N GLY A 19 -23.59 4.19 -37.69
CA GLY A 19 -23.98 3.11 -36.81
C GLY A 19 -22.68 2.51 -36.30
N ILE A 20 -22.49 2.55 -34.99
CA ILE A 20 -21.44 1.83 -34.29
C ILE A 20 -21.56 0.37 -34.75
N SER A 21 -20.74 -0.03 -35.74
CA SER A 21 -20.65 -1.41 -36.19
C SER A 21 -20.43 -2.29 -34.96
N GLN A 22 -21.01 -3.49 -34.89
CA GLN A 22 -20.76 -4.43 -33.78
C GLN A 22 -19.25 -4.60 -33.52
N GLY A 23 -18.43 -4.56 -34.58
CA GLY A 23 -16.97 -4.53 -34.47
C GLY A 23 -16.43 -3.26 -33.80
N ASN A 24 -16.98 -2.09 -34.12
CA ASN A 24 -16.63 -0.82 -33.47
C ASN A 24 -17.06 -0.80 -32.00
N MET A 25 -18.20 -1.40 -31.65
CA MET A 25 -18.66 -1.50 -30.27
C MET A 25 -17.72 -2.39 -29.44
N ILE A 26 -17.28 -3.52 -29.99
CA ILE A 26 -16.30 -4.41 -29.36
C ILE A 26 -14.94 -3.70 -29.19
N LEU A 27 -14.48 -2.96 -30.22
CA LEU A 27 -13.23 -2.20 -30.15
C LEU A 27 -13.28 -1.06 -29.13
N ILE A 28 -14.41 -0.35 -29.01
CA ILE A 28 -14.60 0.71 -28.00
C ILE A 28 -14.61 0.10 -26.59
N VAL A 29 -15.28 -1.04 -26.39
CA VAL A 29 -15.29 -1.73 -25.09
C VAL A 29 -13.88 -2.23 -24.73
N LEU A 30 -13.14 -2.82 -25.68
CA LEU A 30 -11.75 -3.25 -25.48
C LEU A 30 -10.82 -2.07 -25.16
N ALA A 31 -10.95 -0.95 -25.88
CA ALA A 31 -10.19 0.26 -25.62
C ALA A 31 -10.50 0.82 -24.22
N PHE A 32 -11.77 0.84 -23.82
CA PHE A 32 -12.18 1.28 -22.49
C PHE A 32 -11.61 0.39 -21.38
N VAL A 33 -11.66 -0.94 -21.55
CA VAL A 33 -11.06 -1.91 -20.62
C VAL A 33 -9.54 -1.74 -20.55
N ALA A 34 -8.86 -1.55 -21.67
CA ALA A 34 -7.41 -1.31 -21.71
C ALA A 34 -7.01 -0.03 -20.98
N VAL A 35 -7.75 1.07 -21.19
CA VAL A 35 -7.54 2.34 -20.46
C VAL A 35 -7.77 2.16 -18.97
N LEU A 36 -8.81 1.40 -18.57
CA LEU A 36 -9.11 1.15 -17.16
C LEU A 36 -7.98 0.34 -16.49
N ILE A 37 -7.45 -0.69 -17.17
CA ILE A 37 -6.29 -1.47 -16.70
C ILE A 37 -5.05 -0.57 -16.54
N ILE A 38 -4.77 0.28 -17.52
CA ILE A 38 -3.64 1.23 -17.46
C ILE A 38 -3.80 2.20 -16.29
N LEU A 39 -5.01 2.70 -16.05
CA LEU A 39 -5.30 3.62 -14.95
C LEU A 39 -5.07 2.95 -13.59
N VAL A 40 -5.55 1.71 -13.42
CA VAL A 40 -5.31 0.92 -12.21
C VAL A 40 -3.81 0.66 -12.01
N PHE A 41 -3.10 0.31 -13.08
CA PHE A 41 -1.66 0.08 -13.03
C PHE A 41 -0.89 1.34 -12.60
N LEU A 42 -1.22 2.50 -13.18
CA LEU A 42 -0.67 3.79 -12.79
C LEU A 42 -0.93 4.10 -11.31
N PHE A 43 -2.15 3.86 -10.83
CA PHE A 43 -2.51 4.13 -9.44
C PHE A 43 -1.68 3.28 -8.45
N VAL A 44 -1.49 1.98 -8.75
CA VAL A 44 -0.65 1.09 -7.95
C VAL A 44 0.81 1.55 -7.97
N PHE A 45 1.32 1.94 -9.14
CA PHE A 45 2.70 2.42 -9.30
C PHE A 45 2.95 3.71 -8.50
N PHE A 46 2.03 4.66 -8.55
CA PHE A 46 2.10 5.89 -7.74
C PHE A 46 2.09 5.61 -6.23
N SER A 47 1.26 4.67 -5.77
CA SER A 47 1.22 4.28 -4.35
C SER A 47 2.58 3.71 -3.88
N PHE A 48 3.24 2.92 -4.73
CA PHE A 48 4.55 2.35 -4.45
C PHE A 48 5.64 3.42 -4.34
N ILE A 49 5.68 4.37 -5.27
CA ILE A 49 6.63 5.49 -5.25
C ILE A 49 6.43 6.35 -4.00
N ARG A 50 5.18 6.66 -3.64
CA ARG A 50 4.88 7.47 -2.45
C ARG A 50 5.42 6.83 -1.17
N LEU A 51 5.24 5.52 -1.01
CA LEU A 51 5.76 4.77 0.15
C LEU A 51 7.29 4.73 0.15
N TRP A 52 7.92 4.56 -1.01
CA TRP A 52 9.38 4.54 -1.13
C TRP A 52 10.00 5.90 -0.77
N ILE A 53 9.42 7.01 -1.25
CA ILE A 53 9.87 8.36 -0.90
C ILE A 53 9.75 8.59 0.62
N GLN A 54 8.65 8.15 1.23
CA GLN A 54 8.49 8.27 2.69
C GLN A 54 9.58 7.53 3.45
N ALA A 55 9.89 6.29 3.06
CA ALA A 55 10.95 5.48 3.68
C ALA A 55 12.35 6.11 3.52
N LEU A 56 12.63 6.70 2.35
CA LEU A 56 13.90 7.37 2.06
C LEU A 56 14.07 8.63 2.92
N LEU A 57 13.02 9.46 3.02
CA LEU A 57 13.05 10.70 3.79
C LEU A 57 13.23 10.46 5.30
N THR A 58 12.79 9.31 5.81
CA THR A 58 12.98 8.95 7.23
C THR A 58 14.21 8.13 7.53
N LYS A 59 15.12 7.94 6.56
CA LYS A 59 16.30 7.06 6.70
C LYS A 59 15.92 5.68 7.24
N ALA A 60 14.75 5.18 6.84
CA ALA A 60 14.28 3.88 7.28
C ALA A 60 15.02 2.73 6.56
N ASP A 61 16.01 3.01 5.69
CA ASP A 61 16.84 2.02 4.99
C ASP A 61 16.03 0.88 4.35
N ILE A 62 14.91 1.20 3.69
CA ILE A 62 14.12 0.24 2.93
C ILE A 62 14.41 0.46 1.44
N GLY A 63 15.26 -0.39 0.87
CA GLY A 63 15.53 -0.39 -0.56
C GLY A 63 14.34 -0.90 -1.37
N MET A 64 14.29 -0.53 -2.66
CA MET A 64 13.28 -1.05 -3.60
C MET A 64 13.27 -2.59 -3.68
N GLY A 65 14.45 -3.22 -3.61
CA GLY A 65 14.56 -4.68 -3.58
C GLY A 65 13.89 -5.32 -2.36
N THR A 66 13.93 -4.67 -1.19
CA THR A 66 13.25 -5.15 0.02
C THR A 66 11.74 -5.03 -0.10
N LEU A 67 11.22 -3.95 -0.71
CA LEU A 67 9.78 -3.78 -0.99
C LEU A 67 9.25 -4.88 -1.93
N ILE A 68 9.99 -5.18 -3.00
CA ILE A 68 9.67 -6.27 -3.91
C ILE A 68 9.73 -7.61 -3.17
N GLY A 69 10.76 -7.85 -2.36
CA GLY A 69 10.89 -9.05 -1.54
C GLY A 69 9.78 -9.22 -0.51
N MET A 70 9.26 -8.13 0.07
CA MET A 70 8.07 -8.17 0.94
C MET A 70 6.81 -8.55 0.17
N LYS A 71 6.63 -8.00 -1.03
CA LYS A 71 5.49 -8.32 -1.89
C LYS A 71 5.47 -9.81 -2.30
N LEU A 72 6.63 -10.38 -2.62
CA LEU A 72 6.77 -11.81 -2.95
C LEU A 72 6.48 -12.72 -1.74
N ARG A 73 6.81 -12.28 -0.52
CA ARG A 73 6.54 -13.01 0.72
C ARG A 73 5.13 -12.80 1.27
N ASN A 74 4.23 -12.15 0.52
CA ASN A 74 2.88 -11.78 0.97
C ASN A 74 2.85 -11.01 2.30
N VAL A 75 3.84 -10.15 2.52
CA VAL A 75 3.92 -9.26 3.68
C VAL A 75 3.25 -7.92 3.34
N ASP A 76 2.51 -7.35 4.29
CA ASP A 76 1.98 -5.99 4.15
C ASP A 76 3.11 -4.96 4.28
N TYR A 77 3.76 -4.67 3.15
CA TYR A 77 4.86 -3.72 3.05
C TYR A 77 4.46 -2.30 3.48
N ALA A 78 3.21 -1.89 3.24
CA ALA A 78 2.75 -0.55 3.60
C ALA A 78 2.65 -0.38 5.12
N MET A 79 2.14 -1.40 5.81
CA MET A 79 2.12 -1.44 7.27
C MET A 79 3.55 -1.46 7.84
N ILE A 80 4.42 -2.34 7.35
CA ILE A 80 5.80 -2.48 7.86
C ILE A 80 6.59 -1.18 7.71
N VAL A 81 6.51 -0.53 6.55
CA VAL A 81 7.18 0.76 6.32
C VAL A 81 6.70 1.80 7.33
N ARG A 82 5.39 1.94 7.53
CA ARG A 82 4.83 2.92 8.49
C ARG A 82 5.29 2.66 9.93
N GLN A 83 5.30 1.40 10.36
CA GLN A 83 5.76 1.05 11.71
C GLN A 83 7.27 1.28 11.86
N LYS A 84 8.07 0.96 10.83
CA LYS A 84 9.52 1.23 10.84
C LYS A 84 9.81 2.72 10.96
N ILE A 85 9.11 3.56 10.20
CA ILE A 85 9.21 5.02 10.27
C ILE A 85 8.94 5.50 11.69
N ALA A 86 7.85 5.02 12.32
CA ALA A 86 7.51 5.41 13.69
C ALA A 86 8.57 5.00 14.72
N LEU A 87 9.14 3.79 14.59
CA LEU A 87 10.21 3.30 15.46
C LEU A 87 11.50 4.13 15.31
N VAL A 88 11.91 4.40 14.07
CA VAL A 88 13.10 5.22 13.78
C VAL A 88 12.92 6.65 14.28
N GLN A 89 11.73 7.25 14.09
CA GLN A 89 11.41 8.58 14.62
C GLN A 89 11.41 8.63 16.15
N ALA A 90 11.08 7.51 16.82
CA ALA A 90 11.17 7.39 18.27
C ALA A 90 12.61 7.17 18.78
N GLY A 91 13.59 7.00 17.88
CA GLY A 91 14.98 6.70 18.23
C GLY A 91 15.28 5.20 18.40
N VAL A 92 14.31 4.33 18.15
CA VAL A 92 14.46 2.88 18.29
C VAL A 92 15.08 2.30 17.02
N LYS A 93 16.22 1.63 17.17
CA LYS A 93 16.90 0.94 16.05
C LYS A 93 16.30 -0.45 15.84
N VAL A 94 15.58 -0.64 14.74
CA VAL A 94 15.00 -1.93 14.34
C VAL A 94 15.25 -2.19 12.86
N THR A 95 15.62 -3.43 12.53
CA THR A 95 15.83 -3.83 11.13
C THR A 95 14.50 -4.12 10.43
N THR A 96 14.44 -3.98 9.10
CA THR A 96 13.23 -4.36 8.34
C THR A 96 12.96 -5.85 8.49
N GLN A 97 14.01 -6.67 8.53
CA GLN A 97 13.91 -8.11 8.63
C GLN A 97 13.29 -8.57 9.96
N ASP A 98 13.57 -7.88 11.07
CA ASP A 98 12.95 -8.18 12.37
C ASP A 98 11.45 -7.82 12.41
N LEU A 99 11.02 -6.78 11.68
CA LEU A 99 9.61 -6.42 11.55
C LEU A 99 8.86 -7.43 10.66
N GLU A 100 9.49 -7.83 9.57
CA GLU A 100 8.96 -8.84 8.64
C GLU A 100 8.85 -10.21 9.31
N SER A 101 9.87 -10.64 10.07
CA SER A 101 9.84 -11.92 10.77
C SER A 101 8.73 -11.95 11.82
N HIS A 102 8.53 -10.85 12.56
CA HIS A 102 7.42 -10.71 13.51
C HIS A 102 6.06 -10.81 12.82
N TYR A 103 5.90 -10.16 11.65
CA TYR A 103 4.68 -10.27 10.86
C TYR A 103 4.42 -11.69 10.35
N LEU A 104 5.46 -12.34 9.82
CA LEU A 104 5.37 -13.72 9.31
C LEU A 104 5.08 -14.73 10.42
N ALA A 105 5.57 -14.47 11.64
CA ALA A 105 5.23 -15.22 12.85
C ALA A 105 3.79 -14.98 13.35
N ARG A 106 2.98 -14.21 12.60
CA ARG A 106 1.60 -13.82 12.95
C ARG A 106 1.51 -12.91 14.19
N GLY A 107 2.60 -12.23 14.54
CA GLY A 107 2.63 -11.23 15.60
C GLY A 107 1.96 -9.91 15.21
N ASN A 108 1.57 -9.13 16.22
CA ASN A 108 0.93 -7.84 16.04
C ASN A 108 1.97 -6.70 16.00
N VAL A 109 2.55 -6.47 14.81
CA VAL A 109 3.58 -5.44 14.60
C VAL A 109 3.14 -4.05 15.09
N PRO A 110 1.93 -3.53 14.77
CA PRO A 110 1.51 -2.21 15.26
C PRO A 110 1.43 -2.11 16.80
N LYS A 111 0.92 -3.16 17.47
CA LYS A 111 0.81 -3.19 18.94
C LYS A 111 2.20 -3.22 19.58
N THR A 112 3.08 -4.11 19.12
CA THR A 112 4.47 -4.22 19.60
C THR A 112 5.24 -2.93 19.37
N ALA A 113 5.13 -2.31 18.19
CA ALA A 113 5.78 -1.03 17.89
C ALA A 113 5.33 0.08 18.84
N THR A 114 4.03 0.18 19.10
CA THR A 114 3.51 1.18 20.05
C THR A 114 4.06 0.95 21.46
N ALA A 115 4.14 -0.31 21.91
CA ALA A 115 4.68 -0.66 23.22
C ALA A 115 6.18 -0.33 23.34
N VAL A 116 6.98 -0.67 22.32
CA VAL A 116 8.42 -0.38 22.29
C VAL A 116 8.68 1.13 22.25
N ILE A 117 7.90 1.89 21.48
CA ILE A 117 8.01 3.37 21.45
C ILE A 117 7.65 3.96 22.82
N ALA A 118 6.61 3.47 23.48
CA ALA A 118 6.22 3.93 24.82
C ALA A 118 7.30 3.62 25.87
N ALA A 119 7.87 2.41 25.83
CA ALA A 119 8.96 1.99 26.71
C ALA A 119 10.19 2.89 26.50
N HIS A 120 10.60 3.12 25.25
CA HIS A 120 11.76 3.96 24.91
C HIS A 120 11.57 5.41 25.38
N LYS A 121 10.37 5.98 25.21
CA LYS A 121 10.04 7.33 25.71
C LYS A 121 10.07 7.44 27.23
N ALA A 122 9.82 6.34 27.93
CA ALA A 122 9.86 6.28 29.38
C ALA A 122 11.25 5.88 29.94
N GLY A 123 12.25 5.72 29.07
CA GLY A 123 13.59 5.30 29.48
C GLY A 123 13.71 3.81 29.86
N LEU A 124 12.71 2.98 29.50
CA LEU A 124 12.76 1.54 29.70
C LEU A 124 13.51 0.87 28.53
N GLU A 125 14.51 0.06 28.83
CA GLU A 125 15.17 -0.80 27.84
C GLU A 125 14.26 -1.96 27.46
N LEU A 126 13.59 -1.84 26.31
CA LEU A 126 12.78 -2.90 25.73
C LEU A 126 13.22 -3.16 24.29
N PRO A 127 14.17 -4.08 24.06
CA PRO A 127 14.62 -4.39 22.71
C PRO A 127 13.51 -5.07 21.90
N TRP A 128 13.48 -4.79 20.60
CA TRP A 128 12.44 -5.27 19.69
C TRP A 128 12.24 -6.79 19.74
N LYS A 129 13.32 -7.57 19.78
CA LYS A 129 13.26 -9.04 19.81
C LYS A 129 12.54 -9.56 21.06
N THR A 130 12.80 -8.98 22.22
CA THR A 130 12.11 -9.32 23.46
C THR A 130 10.64 -8.93 23.38
N ALA A 131 10.36 -7.74 22.85
CA ALA A 131 8.98 -7.28 22.68
C ALA A 131 8.16 -8.17 21.73
N ALA A 132 8.77 -8.60 20.62
CA ALA A 132 8.20 -9.55 19.68
C ALA A 132 7.95 -10.91 20.33
N ALA A 133 8.92 -11.43 21.10
CA ALA A 133 8.76 -12.71 21.80
C ALA A 133 7.59 -12.69 22.82
N ILE A 134 7.42 -11.58 23.55
CA ILE A 134 6.32 -11.42 24.51
C ILE A 134 4.97 -11.37 23.79
N ASP A 135 4.88 -10.64 22.68
CA ASP A 135 3.66 -10.56 21.86
C ASP A 135 3.29 -11.92 21.26
N LEU A 136 4.27 -12.67 20.74
CA LEU A 136 4.08 -14.03 20.23
C LEU A 136 3.70 -15.04 21.34
N ALA A 137 4.10 -14.79 22.58
CA ALA A 137 3.67 -15.58 23.74
C ALA A 137 2.22 -15.27 24.16
N GLY A 138 1.51 -14.37 23.46
CA GLY A 138 0.13 -14.01 23.72
C GLY A 138 -0.04 -13.06 24.92
N ARG A 139 1.04 -12.44 25.41
CA ARG A 139 1.00 -11.48 26.52
C ARG A 139 0.70 -10.09 26.00
N ASP A 140 -0.11 -9.31 26.72
CA ASP A 140 -0.33 -7.90 26.39
C ASP A 140 0.87 -7.03 26.80
N ILE A 141 1.84 -6.92 25.90
CA ILE A 141 3.01 -6.09 26.14
C ILE A 141 2.68 -4.60 26.27
N LEU A 142 1.67 -4.13 25.55
CA LEU A 142 1.29 -2.72 25.56
C LEU A 142 0.72 -2.33 26.93
N GLU A 143 -0.10 -3.19 27.51
CA GLU A 143 -0.62 -3.01 28.86
C GLU A 143 0.49 -3.07 29.93
N ALA A 144 1.41 -4.02 29.81
CA ALA A 144 2.56 -4.14 30.70
C ALA A 144 3.40 -2.86 30.70
N VAL A 145 3.76 -2.34 29.52
CA VAL A 145 4.52 -1.08 29.39
C VAL A 145 3.73 0.09 29.96
N ARG A 146 2.43 0.24 29.62
CA ARG A 146 1.60 1.34 30.12
C ARG A 146 1.58 1.40 31.65
N THR A 147 1.49 0.24 32.30
CA THR A 147 1.48 0.14 33.76
C THR A 147 2.82 0.59 34.36
N SER A 148 3.94 0.29 33.70
CA SER A 148 5.26 0.73 34.14
C SER A 148 5.53 2.21 33.88
N VAL A 149 4.98 2.81 32.81
CA VAL A 149 5.22 4.22 32.45
C VAL A 149 4.32 5.19 33.21
N ASN A 150 3.06 4.82 33.45
CA ASN A 150 2.10 5.68 34.11
C ASN A 150 1.44 4.90 35.26
N PRO A 151 2.12 4.76 36.41
CA PRO A 151 1.59 4.01 37.52
C PRO A 151 0.29 4.67 37.98
N LYS A 152 -0.83 3.95 37.85
CA LYS A 152 -2.09 4.40 38.46
C LYS A 152 -1.89 4.39 39.97
N VAL A 153 -1.90 5.57 40.57
CA VAL A 153 -2.12 5.71 42.02
C VAL A 153 -3.60 5.38 42.24
N ILE A 154 -3.86 4.18 42.74
CA ILE A 154 -5.15 3.78 43.32
C ILE A 154 -5.13 4.06 44.81
#